data_AF-A0A7J0E5C3-F1
#
_entry.id   AF-A0A7J0E5C3-F1
#
_cell.length_a   1.000
_cell.length_b   1.000
_cell.length_c   1.000
_cell.angle_alpha   90.00
_cell.angle_beta   90.00
_cell.angle_gamma   90.00
#
_symmetry.space_group_name_H-M   'P 1'
#
loop_
_entity.id
_entity.type
_entity.pdbx_description
1 polymer ?
#
loop_
_entity_poly.entity_id
_entity_poly.type
_entity_poly.pdbx_seq_one_letter_code
_entity_poly.pdbx_strand_id
1 'polypeptide(L)'
;MSKGDISFVMQVQGIVQDKNGKTVATLIGKWDESLHYFDGDCSGKGKGSDLSEASLIWKRSKPSRYPTRYNLTRFAITLNELAPGLKEKLPPTDSRLRPDQRYLENGEYEMANSEKLRLEQRQRQSRKMQERGWKPRWFAKQKGSDAYCYVGGYWDAREEGKWDSCPDIFGQVPTDTDFLTR
;
A
#
# COMPACT_ATOMS: atom_id res chain seq x y z
N MET A 1 -7.61 18.14 41.32
CA MET A 1 -7.88 18.31 39.87
C MET A 1 -7.43 17.04 39.18
N SER A 2 -8.37 16.16 38.82
CA SER A 2 -8.09 14.93 38.07
C SER A 2 -7.73 15.31 36.64
N LYS A 3 -6.54 14.93 36.18
CA LYS A 3 -6.20 14.96 34.76
C LYS A 3 -7.09 13.93 34.09
N GLY A 4 -8.11 14.38 33.36
CA GLY A 4 -8.95 13.50 32.57
C GLY A 4 -8.07 12.76 31.57
N ASP A 5 -7.99 11.44 31.72
CA ASP A 5 -7.39 10.56 30.72
C ASP A 5 -8.12 10.80 29.40
N ILE A 6 -7.43 11.41 28.44
CA ILE A 6 -7.88 11.47 27.05
C ILE A 6 -7.76 10.04 26.52
N SER A 7 -8.78 9.23 26.76
CA SER A 7 -8.94 7.95 26.10
C SER A 7 -9.17 8.24 24.62
N PHE A 8 -8.18 7.93 23.78
CA PHE A 8 -8.39 7.94 22.34
C PHE A 8 -9.39 6.84 22.01
N VAL A 9 -10.60 7.25 21.65
CA VAL A 9 -11.69 6.32 21.34
C VAL A 9 -11.46 5.75 19.94
N MET A 10 -10.89 4.54 19.86
CA MET A 10 -10.70 3.81 18.59
C MET A 10 -11.99 3.15 18.07
N GLN A 11 -13.15 3.59 18.56
CA GLN A 11 -14.43 2.97 18.23
C GLN A 11 -14.86 3.33 16.81
N VAL A 12 -15.51 2.37 16.18
CA VAL A 12 -16.19 2.53 14.90
C VAL A 12 -17.63 2.04 15.06
N GLN A 13 -18.56 2.81 14.50
CA GLN A 13 -19.96 2.47 14.42
C GLN A 13 -20.46 2.72 13.00
N GLY A 14 -21.36 1.88 12.52
CA GLY A 14 -21.97 2.00 11.21
C GLY A 14 -23.36 1.38 11.18
N ILE A 15 -24.16 1.78 10.20
CA ILE A 15 -25.49 1.23 9.96
C ILE A 15 -25.58 0.81 8.50
N VAL A 16 -26.28 -0.30 8.25
CA VAL A 16 -26.63 -0.77 6.91
C VAL A 16 -28.13 -0.57 6.75
N GLN A 17 -28.52 0.16 5.71
CA GLN A 17 -29.92 0.45 5.40
C GLN A 17 -30.32 -0.22 4.09
N ASP A 18 -31.58 -0.66 4.01
CA ASP A 18 -32.19 -1.09 2.76
C ASP A 18 -32.57 0.11 1.87
N LYS A 19 -33.09 -0.17 0.67
CA LYS A 19 -33.55 0.87 -0.28
C LYS A 19 -34.68 1.77 0.26
N ASN A 20 -35.36 1.34 1.32
CA ASN A 20 -36.45 2.09 1.95
C ASN A 20 -35.96 2.87 3.19
N GLY A 21 -34.66 2.84 3.51
CA GLY A 21 -34.07 3.48 4.67
C GLY A 21 -34.22 2.71 5.98
N LYS A 22 -34.73 1.46 5.94
CA LYS A 22 -34.85 0.63 7.14
C LYS A 22 -33.47 0.08 7.51
N THR A 23 -33.05 0.28 8.75
CA THR A 23 -31.82 -0.33 9.28
C THR A 23 -31.96 -1.84 9.32
N VAL A 24 -31.11 -2.53 8.56
CA VAL A 24 -31.07 -4.00 8.49
C VAL A 24 -29.90 -4.58 9.29
N ALA A 25 -28.85 -3.80 9.55
CA ALA A 25 -27.76 -4.21 10.42
C ALA A 25 -27.06 -3.01 11.07
N THR A 26 -26.47 -3.25 12.23
CA THR A 26 -25.63 -2.29 12.95
C THR A 26 -24.21 -2.85 13.10
N LEU A 27 -23.20 -2.07 12.73
CA LEU A 27 -21.77 -2.40 12.84
C LEU A 27 -21.19 -1.69 14.05
N ILE A 28 -20.50 -2.41 14.94
CA ILE A 28 -19.83 -1.85 16.11
C ILE A 28 -18.48 -2.53 16.30
N GLY A 29 -17.46 -1.77 16.64
CA GLY A 29 -16.17 -2.34 17.00
C GLY A 29 -15.13 -1.29 17.29
N LYS A 30 -13.87 -1.72 17.19
CA LYS A 30 -12.72 -0.83 17.15
C LYS A 30 -11.88 -1.18 15.93
N TRP A 31 -11.51 -0.17 15.14
CA TRP A 31 -10.81 -0.37 13.88
C TRP A 31 -9.43 -1.03 14.04
N ASP A 32 -8.88 -1.01 15.25
CA ASP A 32 -7.58 -1.59 15.60
C ASP A 32 -7.68 -2.96 16.33
N GLU A 33 -8.89 -3.47 16.60
CA GLU A 33 -9.08 -4.75 17.29
C GLU A 33 -9.99 -5.69 16.52
N SER A 34 -11.27 -5.33 16.37
CA SER A 34 -12.29 -6.18 15.75
C SER A 34 -13.56 -5.39 15.41
N LEU A 35 -14.32 -5.91 14.46
CA LEU A 35 -15.60 -5.38 14.01
C LEU A 35 -16.65 -6.49 14.07
N HIS A 36 -17.79 -6.18 14.66
CA HIS A 36 -18.94 -7.07 14.79
C HIS A 36 -20.16 -6.44 14.13
N TYR A 37 -21.11 -7.26 13.71
CA TYR A 37 -22.43 -6.79 13.31
C TYR A 37 -23.54 -7.45 14.11
N PHE A 38 -24.66 -6.74 14.17
CA PHE A 38 -25.93 -7.20 14.71
C PHE A 38 -27.01 -7.05 13.65
N ASP A 39 -27.96 -7.98 13.62
CA ASP A 39 -29.17 -7.84 12.80
C ASP A 39 -30.08 -6.73 13.36
N GLY A 40 -30.56 -5.87 12.46
CA GLY A 40 -31.46 -4.77 12.77
C GLY A 40 -30.81 -3.59 13.50
N ASP A 41 -31.67 -2.78 14.12
CA ASP A 41 -31.27 -1.59 14.87
C ASP A 41 -31.00 -1.94 16.34
N CYS A 42 -29.77 -1.71 16.78
CA CYS A 42 -29.34 -1.94 18.15
C CYS A 42 -29.18 -0.64 18.96
N SER A 43 -29.50 0.53 18.38
CA SER A 43 -29.34 1.84 19.02
C SER A 43 -30.13 2.00 20.32
N GLY A 44 -31.15 1.16 20.55
CA GLY A 44 -31.96 1.13 21.78
C GLY A 44 -31.56 0.07 22.82
N LYS A 45 -30.67 -0.89 22.52
CA LYS A 45 -30.22 -1.88 23.51
C LYS A 45 -29.07 -1.24 24.32
N GLY A 46 -29.30 -0.99 25.60
CA GLY A 46 -28.38 -0.27 26.49
C GLY A 46 -26.93 -0.78 26.46
N LYS A 47 -26.02 0.01 27.07
CA LYS A 47 -24.55 -0.17 27.17
C LYS A 47 -24.02 -1.51 27.72
N GLY A 48 -24.82 -2.56 27.77
CA GLY A 48 -24.47 -3.92 28.17
C GLY A 48 -25.28 -4.97 27.42
N SER A 49 -25.68 -4.74 26.16
CA SER A 49 -26.20 -5.83 25.34
C SER A 49 -25.09 -6.86 25.15
N ASP A 50 -25.39 -8.09 25.57
CA ASP A 50 -24.48 -9.21 25.47
C ASP A 50 -23.97 -9.31 24.03
N LEU A 51 -22.64 -9.21 23.86
CA LEU A 51 -21.96 -9.51 22.59
C LEU A 51 -22.23 -10.95 22.10
N SER A 52 -22.96 -11.75 22.88
CA SER A 52 -23.45 -13.09 22.55
C SER A 52 -24.30 -13.12 21.26
N GLU A 53 -25.08 -12.07 20.97
CA GLU A 53 -25.84 -11.96 19.71
C GLU A 53 -25.03 -11.35 18.56
N ALA A 54 -23.80 -10.86 18.83
CA ALA A 54 -22.97 -10.17 17.85
C ALA A 54 -22.18 -11.17 17.00
N SER A 55 -22.24 -11.02 15.67
CA SER A 55 -21.42 -11.81 14.76
C SER A 55 -20.12 -11.08 14.40
N LEU A 56 -18.98 -11.73 14.64
CA LEU A 56 -17.65 -11.21 14.28
C LEU A 56 -17.45 -11.24 12.75
N ILE A 57 -17.16 -10.10 12.13
CA ILE A 57 -16.93 -9.98 10.67
C ILE A 57 -15.49 -9.64 10.30
N TRP A 58 -14.74 -9.02 11.22
CA TRP A 58 -13.33 -8.74 11.02
C TRP A 58 -12.60 -8.71 12.36
N LYS A 59 -11.36 -9.23 12.37
CA LYS A 59 -10.47 -9.18 13.52
C LYS A 59 -9.06 -8.90 13.07
N ARG A 60 -8.37 -8.00 13.79
CA ARG A 60 -6.95 -7.74 13.56
C ARG A 60 -6.15 -9.04 13.71
N SER A 61 -5.22 -9.28 12.77
CA SER A 61 -4.26 -10.37 12.90
C SER A 61 -3.37 -10.18 14.12
N LYS A 62 -3.06 -11.26 14.84
CA LYS A 62 -2.19 -11.20 16.02
C LYS A 62 -0.82 -10.60 15.62
N PRO A 63 -0.31 -9.59 16.36
CA PRO A 63 1.03 -9.08 16.15
C PRO A 63 2.09 -10.20 16.27
N SER A 64 3.21 -10.04 15.58
CA SER A 64 4.35 -10.93 15.74
C SER A 64 4.86 -10.89 17.18
N ARG A 65 5.27 -12.04 17.72
CA ARG A 65 5.98 -12.09 19.02
C ARG A 65 7.33 -11.38 18.97
N TYR A 66 7.90 -11.28 17.76
CA TYR A 66 9.18 -10.62 17.50
C TYR A 66 8.90 -9.39 16.63
N PRO A 67 8.76 -8.20 17.22
CA PRO A 67 8.51 -6.98 16.46
C PRO A 67 9.73 -6.65 15.59
N THR A 68 9.46 -6.28 14.33
CA THR A 68 10.49 -5.69 13.48
C THR A 68 10.89 -4.31 14.00
N ARG A 69 12.05 -3.80 13.58
CA ARG A 69 12.49 -2.41 13.85
C ARG A 69 11.41 -1.35 13.55
N TYR A 70 10.55 -1.60 12.56
CA TYR A 70 9.53 -0.66 12.08
C TYR A 70 8.09 -1.07 12.47
N ASN A 71 7.91 -2.01 13.40
CA ASN A 71 6.59 -2.53 13.82
C ASN A 71 5.69 -2.98 12.66
N LEU A 72 6.28 -3.51 11.58
CA LEU A 72 5.55 -4.00 10.43
C LEU A 72 4.69 -5.21 10.80
N THR A 73 3.48 -5.25 10.22
CA THR A 73 2.64 -6.44 10.29
C THR A 73 3.24 -7.57 9.45
N ARG A 74 2.85 -8.82 9.74
CA ARG A 74 3.30 -9.97 8.94
C ARG A 74 3.00 -9.79 7.45
N PHE A 75 1.84 -9.20 7.12
CA PHE A 75 1.48 -8.88 5.73
C PHE A 75 2.41 -7.82 5.14
N ALA A 76 2.69 -6.73 5.86
CA ALA A 76 3.58 -5.67 5.39
C ALA A 76 5.01 -6.16 5.10
N ILE A 77 5.52 -7.10 5.90
CA ILE A 77 6.84 -7.74 5.66
C ILE A 77 6.86 -8.43 4.29
N THR A 78 5.79 -9.14 3.92
CA THR A 78 5.73 -9.87 2.63
C THR A 78 5.62 -8.97 1.40
N LEU A 79 5.26 -7.69 1.56
CA LEU A 79 5.06 -6.80 0.41
C LEU A 79 6.35 -6.56 -0.39
N ASN A 80 7.49 -6.44 0.31
CA ASN A 80 8.78 -6.15 -0.32
C ASN A 80 9.72 -7.37 -0.46
N GLU A 81 9.23 -8.57 -0.14
CA GLU A 81 9.97 -9.81 -0.28
C GLU A 81 10.17 -10.16 -1.76
N LEU A 82 11.40 -10.51 -2.13
CA LEU A 82 11.76 -11.08 -3.44
C LEU A 82 11.86 -12.60 -3.32
N ALA A 83 10.71 -13.26 -3.44
CA ALA A 83 10.67 -14.72 -3.47
C ALA A 83 11.49 -15.28 -4.66
N PRO A 84 12.08 -16.48 -4.55
CA PRO A 84 12.79 -17.12 -5.66
C PRO A 84 11.92 -17.19 -6.92
N GLY A 85 12.46 -16.79 -8.08
CA GLY A 85 11.72 -16.79 -9.36
C GLY A 85 10.74 -15.62 -9.56
N LEU A 86 10.59 -14.73 -8.57
CA LEU A 86 9.73 -13.56 -8.72
C LEU A 86 10.42 -12.46 -9.52
N LYS A 87 11.72 -12.23 -9.30
CA LYS A 87 12.48 -11.11 -9.88
C LYS A 87 12.41 -11.11 -11.41
N GLU A 88 12.46 -12.28 -12.02
CA GLU A 88 12.39 -12.53 -13.46
C GLU A 88 11.02 -12.16 -14.06
N LYS A 89 9.98 -12.09 -13.21
CA LYS A 89 8.60 -11.76 -13.58
C LYS A 89 8.22 -10.32 -13.25
N LEU A 90 9.15 -9.50 -12.77
CA LEU A 90 8.87 -8.11 -12.40
C LEU A 90 9.31 -7.16 -13.52
N PRO A 91 8.54 -6.09 -13.80
CA PRO A 91 9.07 -4.99 -14.60
C PRO A 91 10.23 -4.32 -13.85
N PRO A 92 11.15 -3.64 -14.57
CA PRO A 92 12.25 -2.90 -13.95
C PRO A 92 11.77 -1.74 -13.04
N THR A 93 10.48 -1.42 -13.07
CA THR A 93 9.85 -0.37 -12.26
C THR A 93 9.25 -0.88 -10.94
N ASP A 94 9.27 -2.19 -10.65
CA ASP A 94 8.65 -2.74 -9.44
C ASP A 94 9.38 -2.27 -8.17
N SER A 95 8.63 -1.88 -7.13
CA SER A 95 9.19 -1.33 -5.89
C SER A 95 10.16 -2.28 -5.19
N ARG A 96 10.04 -3.61 -5.36
CA ARG A 96 10.96 -4.59 -4.78
C ARG A 96 12.39 -4.46 -5.30
N LEU A 97 12.55 -3.86 -6.48
CA LEU A 97 13.83 -3.62 -7.15
C LEU A 97 14.45 -2.27 -6.79
N ARG A 98 13.78 -1.47 -5.94
CA ARG A 98 14.23 -0.13 -5.58
C ARG A 98 15.46 -0.21 -4.64
N PRO A 99 16.65 0.26 -5.08
CA PRO A 99 17.91 -0.03 -4.39
C PRO A 99 18.05 0.64 -3.03
N ASP A 100 17.65 1.90 -2.88
CA ASP A 100 17.67 2.62 -1.60
C ASP A 100 16.85 1.91 -0.51
N GLN A 101 15.66 1.43 -0.87
CA GLN A 101 14.80 0.66 0.03
C GLN A 101 15.40 -0.71 0.38
N ARG A 102 16.03 -1.39 -0.59
CA ARG A 102 16.69 -2.68 -0.34
C ARG A 102 17.88 -2.54 0.61
N TYR A 103 18.72 -1.53 0.42
CA TYR A 103 19.83 -1.24 1.33
C TYR A 103 19.36 -0.90 2.74
N LEU A 104 18.26 -0.14 2.86
CA LEU A 104 17.66 0.16 4.16
C LEU A 104 17.18 -1.11 4.88
N GLU A 105 16.52 -2.02 4.16
CA GLU A 105 16.05 -3.30 4.71
C GLU A 105 17.20 -4.20 5.18
N ASN A 106 18.35 -4.15 4.49
CA ASN A 106 19.57 -4.88 4.87
C ASN A 106 20.38 -4.20 5.98
N GLY A 107 20.03 -2.98 6.40
CA GLY A 107 20.76 -2.20 7.39
C GLY A 107 21.99 -1.46 6.85
N GLU A 108 22.12 -1.34 5.53
CA GLU A 108 23.20 -0.64 4.83
C GLU A 108 22.86 0.85 4.65
N TYR A 109 22.80 1.60 5.77
CA TYR A 109 22.25 2.96 5.79
C TYR A 109 22.96 3.97 4.88
N GLU A 110 24.28 3.89 4.78
CA GLU A 110 25.07 4.80 3.94
C GLU A 110 24.74 4.60 2.46
N MET A 111 24.69 3.34 2.01
CA MET A 111 24.29 2.97 0.66
C MET A 111 22.84 3.38 0.36
N ALA A 112 21.94 3.17 1.32
CA ALA A 112 20.55 3.59 1.20
C ALA A 112 20.41 5.10 0.99
N ASN A 113 21.17 5.90 1.74
CA ASN A 113 21.13 7.36 1.63
C ASN A 113 21.71 7.85 0.29
N SER A 114 22.83 7.27 -0.15
CA SER A 114 23.45 7.57 -1.44
C SER A 114 22.50 7.26 -2.61
N GLU A 115 21.91 6.06 -2.63
CA GLU A 115 20.97 5.67 -3.67
C GLU A 115 19.68 6.49 -3.65
N LYS A 116 19.19 6.86 -2.48
CA LYS A 116 18.02 7.74 -2.35
C LYS A 116 18.28 9.08 -3.05
N LEU A 117 19.44 9.69 -2.78
CA LEU A 117 19.81 10.97 -3.41
C LEU A 117 19.90 10.82 -4.94
N ARG A 118 20.53 9.74 -5.42
CA ARG A 118 20.64 9.46 -6.86
C ARG A 118 19.27 9.31 -7.53
N LEU A 119 18.37 8.53 -6.94
CA LEU A 119 17.02 8.31 -7.48
C LEU A 119 16.18 9.60 -7.47
N GLU A 120 16.27 10.41 -6.42
CA GLU A 120 15.58 11.70 -6.36
C GLU A 120 16.10 12.68 -7.42
N GLN A 121 17.41 12.77 -7.62
CA GLN A 121 18.01 13.60 -8.67
C GLN A 121 17.53 13.17 -10.07
N ARG A 122 17.55 11.85 -10.34
CA ARG A 122 17.06 11.28 -11.60
C ARG A 122 15.58 11.60 -11.82
N GLN A 123 14.76 11.45 -10.79
CA GLN A 123 13.33 11.77 -10.87
C GLN A 123 13.10 13.27 -11.12
N ARG A 124 13.90 14.16 -10.51
CA ARG A 124 13.82 15.62 -10.77
C ARG A 124 14.18 15.96 -12.22
N GLN A 125 15.19 15.30 -12.79
CA GLN A 125 15.56 15.46 -14.21
C GLN A 125 14.44 14.94 -15.14
N SER A 126 13.88 13.77 -14.82
CA SER A 126 12.78 13.20 -15.60
C SER A 126 11.51 14.03 -15.52
N ARG A 127 11.21 14.70 -14.39
CA ARG A 127 10.02 15.57 -14.26
C ARG A 127 10.02 16.71 -15.28
N LYS A 128 11.18 17.33 -15.54
CA LYS A 128 11.33 18.35 -16.59
C LYS A 128 10.98 17.80 -17.98
N MET A 129 11.19 16.51 -18.23
CA MET A 129 10.78 15.85 -19.47
C MET A 129 9.30 15.41 -19.43
N GLN A 130 8.76 15.07 -18.26
CA GLN A 130 7.35 14.65 -18.09
C GLN A 130 6.34 15.79 -18.27
N GLU A 131 6.75 17.04 -18.04
CA GLU A 131 5.98 18.25 -18.36
C GLU A 131 5.61 18.33 -19.86
N ARG A 132 6.20 17.47 -20.71
CA ARG A 132 5.88 17.33 -22.14
C ARG A 132 4.78 16.29 -22.45
N GLY A 133 3.99 15.88 -21.45
CA GLY A 133 2.82 15.02 -21.66
C GLY A 133 3.02 13.55 -21.34
N TRP A 134 3.84 13.24 -20.32
CA TRP A 134 3.96 11.86 -19.82
C TRP A 134 2.62 11.33 -19.30
N LYS A 135 2.36 10.04 -19.57
CA LYS A 135 1.17 9.33 -19.11
C LYS A 135 1.58 8.01 -18.45
N PRO A 136 0.90 7.58 -17.38
CA PRO A 136 1.10 6.25 -16.82
C PRO A 136 0.81 5.16 -17.87
N ARG A 137 1.55 4.06 -17.80
CA ARG A 137 1.47 2.98 -18.80
C ARG A 137 0.23 2.09 -18.62
N TRP A 138 -0.02 1.65 -17.39
CA TRP A 138 -1.02 0.63 -17.08
C TRP A 138 -2.38 1.20 -16.67
N PHE A 139 -2.48 2.52 -16.55
CA PHE A 139 -3.67 3.21 -16.08
C PHE A 139 -3.92 4.49 -16.86
N ALA A 140 -5.18 4.85 -17.05
CA ALA A 140 -5.59 6.12 -17.65
C ALA A 140 -6.55 6.89 -16.74
N LYS A 141 -6.42 8.22 -16.74
CA LYS A 141 -7.33 9.11 -16.01
C LYS A 141 -8.72 9.09 -16.65
N GLN A 142 -9.76 8.83 -15.87
CA GLN A 142 -11.14 8.84 -16.35
C GLN A 142 -11.57 10.27 -16.69
N LYS A 143 -12.25 10.47 -17.83
CA LYS A 143 -12.70 11.80 -18.24
C LYS A 143 -13.71 12.36 -17.23
N GLY A 144 -13.45 13.57 -16.72
CA GLY A 144 -14.32 14.23 -15.74
C GLY A 144 -14.15 13.72 -14.30
N SER A 145 -13.14 12.91 -14.02
CA SER A 145 -12.84 12.39 -12.68
C SER A 145 -11.34 12.44 -12.41
N ASP A 146 -10.94 12.48 -11.13
CA ASP A 146 -9.54 12.31 -10.72
C ASP A 146 -9.14 10.83 -10.58
N ALA A 147 -10.06 9.90 -10.80
CA ALA A 147 -9.81 8.47 -10.75
C ALA A 147 -8.99 7.98 -11.96
N TYR A 148 -8.15 6.97 -11.71
CA TYR A 148 -7.41 6.23 -12.72
C TYR A 148 -8.00 4.82 -12.87
N CYS A 149 -8.24 4.39 -14.10
CA CYS A 149 -8.73 3.06 -14.42
C CYS A 149 -7.62 2.23 -15.05
N TYR A 150 -7.55 0.95 -14.68
CA TYR A 150 -6.64 0.00 -15.32
C TYR A 150 -7.02 -0.17 -16.79
N VAL A 151 -6.05 -0.09 -17.70
CA VAL A 151 -6.27 -0.16 -19.15
C VAL A 151 -5.83 -1.48 -19.79
N GLY A 152 -5.38 -2.47 -19.00
CA GLY A 152 -4.88 -3.74 -19.52
C GLY A 152 -3.36 -3.75 -19.74
N GLY A 153 -2.84 -4.86 -20.26
CA GLY A 153 -1.47 -5.01 -20.73
C GLY A 153 -0.44 -5.37 -19.67
N TYR A 154 -0.63 -4.98 -18.40
CA TYR A 154 0.35 -5.33 -17.34
C TYR A 154 0.45 -6.84 -17.15
N TRP A 155 -0.69 -7.53 -17.02
CA TRP A 155 -0.70 -8.98 -16.77
C TRP A 155 -0.27 -9.77 -17.99
N ASP A 156 -0.66 -9.34 -19.19
CA ASP A 156 -0.22 -9.95 -20.45
C ASP A 156 1.31 -9.83 -20.62
N ALA A 157 1.86 -8.62 -20.42
CA ALA A 157 3.31 -8.38 -20.46
C ALA A 157 4.06 -9.19 -19.40
N ARG A 158 3.44 -9.39 -18.22
CA ARG A 158 3.99 -10.22 -17.16
C ARG A 158 4.05 -11.70 -17.52
N GLU A 159 3.00 -12.22 -18.13
CA GLU A 159 2.93 -13.61 -18.58
C GLU A 159 3.96 -13.90 -19.67
N GLU A 160 4.17 -12.95 -20.58
CA GLU A 160 5.15 -13.05 -21.65
C GLU A 160 6.59 -12.68 -21.23
N GLY A 161 6.78 -12.09 -20.04
CA GLY A 161 8.07 -11.57 -19.57
C GLY A 161 8.61 -10.39 -20.38
N LYS A 162 7.74 -9.67 -21.10
CA LYS A 162 8.13 -8.59 -22.02
C LYS A 162 8.04 -7.22 -21.36
N TRP A 163 9.20 -6.70 -20.97
CA TRP A 163 9.33 -5.40 -20.30
C TRP A 163 9.99 -4.32 -21.16
N ASP A 164 10.18 -4.54 -22.46
CA ASP A 164 10.92 -3.62 -23.36
C ASP A 164 10.35 -2.19 -23.37
N SER A 165 9.05 -2.08 -23.12
CA SER A 165 8.36 -0.79 -23.06
C SER A 165 8.44 -0.11 -21.67
N CYS A 166 8.91 -0.82 -20.64
CA CYS A 166 9.09 -0.28 -19.30
C CYS A 166 10.48 0.35 -19.17
N PRO A 167 10.57 1.67 -18.89
CA PRO A 167 11.86 2.29 -18.68
C PRO A 167 12.51 1.75 -17.41
N ASP A 168 13.82 1.53 -17.45
CA ASP A 168 14.58 1.26 -16.25
C ASP A 168 14.76 2.57 -15.47
N ILE A 169 13.95 2.75 -14.43
CA ILE A 169 13.96 3.94 -13.57
C ILE A 169 14.94 3.83 -12.39
N PHE A 170 15.54 2.67 -12.17
CA PHE A 170 16.48 2.44 -11.07
C PHE A 170 17.93 2.29 -11.53
N GLY A 171 18.18 1.95 -12.80
CA GLY A 171 19.52 1.80 -13.35
C GLY A 171 20.42 3.03 -13.21
N GLN A 172 21.71 2.83 -13.44
CA GLN A 172 22.67 3.92 -13.55
C GLN A 172 22.47 4.63 -14.89
N VAL A 173 22.55 5.95 -14.91
CA VAL A 173 22.64 6.70 -16.16
C VAL A 173 24.06 6.47 -16.67
N PRO A 174 24.28 6.06 -17.93
CA PRO A 174 25.62 5.98 -18.48
C PRO A 174 26.28 7.35 -18.32
N THR A 175 27.39 7.40 -17.61
CA THR A 175 28.26 8.58 -17.65
C THR A 175 28.95 8.56 -19.01
N ASP A 176 28.98 9.72 -19.69
CA ASP A 176 29.55 9.89 -21.04
C ASP A 176 31.03 9.43 -21.18
N THR A 177 31.67 9.04 -20.08
CA THR A 177 33.00 8.40 -20.04
C THR A 177 33.07 7.02 -20.69
N ASP A 178 31.97 6.29 -20.84
CA ASP A 178 31.98 4.94 -21.44
C ASP A 178 32.03 4.94 -22.98
N PHE A 179 31.84 6.10 -23.63
CA PHE A 179 31.97 6.23 -25.09
C PHE A 179 33.40 6.54 -25.55
N LEU A 180 34.35 6.77 -24.63
CA LEU A 180 35.75 7.08 -24.95
C LEU A 180 36.71 5.89 -24.80
N THR A 181 36.20 4.68 -24.53
CA THR A 181 37.02 3.45 -24.39
C THR A 181 36.56 2.29 -25.29
N ARG A 182 35.94 2.58 -26.43
CA ARG A 182 35.77 1.60 -27.52
C ARG A 182 36.34 2.10 -28.83
#